data_AF-A0A7S4FPV1-F1
#
_entry.id   AF-A0A7S4FPV1-F1
#
_cell.length_a   1.000
_cell.length_b   1.000
_cell.length_c   1.000
_cell.angle_alpha   90.00
_cell.angle_beta   90.00
_cell.angle_gamma   90.00
#
_symmetry.space_group_name_H-M   'P 1'
#
loop_
_entity.id
_entity.type
_entity.pdbx_description
1 polymer ?
#
loop_
_entity_poly.entity_id
_entity_poly.type
_entity_poly.pdbx_seq_one_letter_code
_entity_poly.pdbx_strand_id
1 'polypeptide(L)'
;EIALDLCGLALYDTVIYADDSYSMEGDNWRLDLTTIVQRVAGVATLFDADGISVRFMNGTQDRDNIRTEADVMALLSAAQPCGMTPIGTALQRKLLNPFVALAQQSAHNRTAMKPLLVLTVTDGEPQGEPRDTLCNAIVNTRRQLVSMGFTGNEVAYQFAQVGDDAKATAFLDSLDQHPEIGRFLDATSNYEREAEQWHRRSGGACRMTPDLYLVKLLCGAFDNEWDSKDEGGAAPGGFAPQPQGFSAPLPGVPAPQPCYTPPQPGYTPPQPGYTPQQAGAYSSHMALDPLQSGVLRPQACSIFFEEKRSDGGIVYDGMAHGPILFTVKAAKFSSRRELLDTQGRCRGILSKRGHGHGRPAFYLGNQMNDKIVTVEALQVGSGADVWIGPDRAGQLSGGTEHMELVIRGARVATVTHQRRSMMSHNDKYVIAVQPNVDLAFVALVVIVIDELYHD
;
A
#
# COMPACT_ATOMS: atom_id res chain seq x y z
N GLU A 1 14.27 -10.66 -7.30
CA GLU A 1 12.95 -10.83 -7.94
C GLU A 1 12.30 -9.48 -8.20
N ILE A 2 11.78 -8.76 -7.19
CA ILE A 2 11.02 -7.50 -7.39
C ILE A 2 11.61 -6.51 -8.43
N ALA A 3 12.93 -6.26 -8.41
CA ALA A 3 13.56 -5.36 -9.37
C ALA A 3 13.51 -5.88 -10.83
N LEU A 4 13.54 -7.20 -11.06
CA LEU A 4 13.37 -7.81 -12.37
C LEU A 4 11.91 -7.71 -12.84
N ASP A 5 10.95 -7.90 -11.93
CA ASP A 5 9.52 -7.81 -12.25
C ASP A 5 9.15 -6.38 -12.68
N LEU A 6 9.70 -5.39 -11.98
CA LEU A 6 9.55 -3.97 -12.33
C LEU A 6 10.23 -3.59 -13.66
N CYS A 7 11.22 -4.35 -14.15
CA CYS A 7 11.80 -4.11 -15.47
C CYS A 7 10.79 -4.34 -16.60
N GLY A 8 9.73 -5.12 -16.36
CA GLY A 8 8.62 -5.28 -17.31
C GLY A 8 7.95 -3.94 -17.66
N LEU A 9 7.90 -2.98 -16.72
CA LEU A 9 7.37 -1.64 -16.96
C LEU A 9 8.13 -0.90 -18.07
N ALA A 10 9.43 -1.19 -18.26
CA ALA A 10 10.23 -0.59 -19.33
C ALA A 10 9.71 -0.94 -20.73
N LEU A 11 8.92 -2.01 -20.86
CA LEU A 11 8.35 -2.47 -22.12
C LEU A 11 7.01 -1.79 -22.45
N TYR A 12 6.41 -1.03 -21.52
CA TYR A 12 5.10 -0.41 -21.70
C TYR A 12 5.17 1.11 -21.61
N ASP A 13 4.39 1.79 -22.44
CA ASP A 13 4.04 3.19 -22.21
C ASP A 13 2.98 3.23 -21.11
N THR A 14 3.27 3.88 -19.98
CA THR A 14 2.37 3.89 -18.82
C THR A 14 1.48 5.12 -18.83
N VAL A 15 0.17 4.89 -18.77
CA VAL A 15 -0.83 5.95 -18.70
C VAL A 15 -1.74 5.74 -17.49
N ILE A 16 -1.79 6.74 -16.62
CA ILE A 16 -2.75 6.79 -15.52
C ILE A 16 -4.05 7.38 -16.06
N TYR A 17 -5.11 6.60 -16.00
CA TYR A 17 -6.46 6.99 -16.35
C TYR A 17 -7.24 7.29 -15.06
N ALA A 18 -7.33 8.56 -14.70
CA ALA A 18 -7.79 9.00 -13.40
C ALA A 18 -9.27 9.43 -13.43
N ASP A 19 -10.06 8.92 -12.49
CA ASP A 19 -11.40 9.44 -12.22
C ASP A 19 -11.32 10.84 -11.59
N ASP A 20 -12.09 11.75 -12.16
CA ASP A 20 -12.31 13.11 -11.70
C ASP A 20 -13.81 13.43 -11.67
N SER A 21 -14.66 12.43 -11.47
CA SER A 21 -16.11 12.57 -11.33
C SER A 21 -16.51 13.21 -10.00
N TYR A 22 -17.79 13.61 -9.86
CA TYR A 22 -18.29 14.20 -8.60
C TYR A 22 -18.27 13.23 -7.40
N SER A 23 -18.29 11.90 -7.59
CA SER A 23 -18.22 10.96 -6.45
C SER A 23 -16.92 11.13 -5.67
N MET A 24 -15.85 11.51 -6.36
CA MET A 24 -14.54 11.77 -5.77
C MET A 24 -14.54 12.99 -4.84
N GLU A 25 -15.58 13.85 -4.86
CA GLU A 25 -15.65 15.08 -4.06
C GLU A 25 -15.90 14.79 -2.55
N GLY A 26 -14.82 14.62 -1.79
CA GLY A 26 -14.89 14.55 -0.31
C GLY A 26 -13.84 13.62 0.31
N ASP A 27 -13.42 12.58 -0.42
CA ASP A 27 -12.69 11.44 0.15
C ASP A 27 -11.15 11.55 0.11
N ASN A 28 -10.58 12.74 0.33
CA ASN A 28 -9.14 12.96 0.14
C ASN A 28 -8.63 12.47 -1.23
N TRP A 29 -9.51 12.36 -2.24
CA TRP A 29 -9.20 11.78 -3.55
C TRP A 29 -7.92 12.34 -4.19
N ARG A 30 -7.66 13.64 -3.99
CA ARG A 30 -6.43 14.28 -4.46
C ARG A 30 -5.21 13.70 -3.78
N LEU A 31 -5.25 13.43 -2.47
CA LEU A 31 -4.14 12.83 -1.74
C LEU A 31 -3.89 11.40 -2.21
N ASP A 32 -4.95 10.60 -2.38
CA ASP A 32 -4.83 9.21 -2.80
C ASP A 32 -4.33 9.11 -4.24
N LEU A 33 -4.91 9.91 -5.15
CA LEU A 33 -4.45 10.01 -6.53
C LEU A 33 -3.03 10.58 -6.60
N THR A 34 -2.69 11.60 -5.80
CA THR A 34 -1.31 12.11 -5.69
C THR A 34 -0.36 11.00 -5.29
N THR A 35 -0.72 10.21 -4.29
CA THR A 35 0.11 9.12 -3.78
C THR A 35 0.34 8.05 -4.85
N ILE A 36 -0.71 7.63 -5.56
CA ILE A 36 -0.60 6.66 -6.65
C ILE A 36 0.25 7.23 -7.78
N VAL A 37 -0.07 8.42 -8.27
CA VAL A 37 0.64 9.04 -9.41
C VAL A 37 2.11 9.29 -9.08
N GLN A 38 2.43 9.79 -7.87
CA GLN A 38 3.82 10.02 -7.45
C GLN A 38 4.62 8.71 -7.39
N ARG A 39 4.04 7.64 -6.85
CA ARG A 39 4.72 6.34 -6.72
C ARG A 39 4.91 5.68 -8.08
N VAL A 40 3.87 5.69 -8.92
CA VAL A 40 3.93 5.14 -10.28
C VAL A 40 4.92 5.93 -11.12
N ALA A 41 4.88 7.28 -11.10
CA ALA A 41 5.85 8.11 -11.81
C ALA A 41 7.28 7.86 -11.32
N GLY A 42 7.47 7.78 -9.99
CA GLY A 42 8.77 7.52 -9.39
C GLY A 42 9.37 6.18 -9.81
N VAL A 43 8.56 5.12 -9.94
CA VAL A 43 9.02 3.80 -10.40
C VAL A 43 9.17 3.76 -11.92
N ALA A 44 8.18 4.20 -12.67
CA ALA A 44 8.19 4.17 -14.13
C ALA A 44 9.37 4.98 -14.70
N THR A 45 9.69 6.14 -14.13
CA THR A 45 10.81 6.98 -14.58
C THR A 45 12.20 6.39 -14.32
N LEU A 46 12.32 5.34 -13.50
CA LEU A 46 13.57 4.60 -13.37
C LEU A 46 13.88 3.77 -14.62
N PHE A 47 12.82 3.36 -15.33
CA PHE A 47 12.90 2.42 -16.44
C PHE A 47 12.54 3.06 -17.78
N ASP A 48 11.78 4.15 -17.75
CA ASP A 48 11.33 4.90 -18.91
C ASP A 48 11.78 6.37 -18.87
N ALA A 49 12.46 6.80 -19.93
CA ALA A 49 12.98 8.15 -20.02
C ALA A 49 11.92 9.17 -20.46
N ASP A 50 10.82 8.74 -21.10
CA ASP A 50 9.75 9.64 -21.51
C ASP A 50 8.79 10.00 -20.36
N GLY A 51 8.68 9.13 -19.34
CA GLY A 51 7.90 9.34 -18.13
C GLY A 51 6.53 8.68 -18.23
N ILE A 52 5.53 9.23 -17.52
CA ILE A 52 4.15 8.73 -17.62
C ILE A 52 3.21 9.79 -18.17
N SER A 53 2.07 9.35 -18.67
CA SER A 53 0.95 10.23 -19.02
C SER A 53 -0.18 10.09 -18.01
N VAL A 54 -0.92 11.17 -17.80
CA VAL A 54 -2.19 11.17 -17.05
C VAL A 54 -3.29 11.67 -17.96
N ARG A 55 -4.42 10.96 -17.95
CA ARG A 55 -5.67 11.36 -18.59
C ARG A 55 -6.80 11.34 -17.57
N PHE A 56 -7.55 12.41 -17.48
CA PHE A 56 -8.76 12.45 -16.63
C PHE A 56 -9.99 11.96 -17.39
N MET A 57 -10.99 11.41 -16.72
CA MET A 57 -12.20 10.92 -17.39
C MET A 57 -13.02 12.07 -18.02
N ASN A 58 -13.22 13.13 -17.26
CA ASN A 58 -14.08 14.27 -17.61
C ASN A 58 -13.25 15.50 -18.02
N GLY A 59 -12.23 15.83 -17.25
CA GLY A 59 -11.38 17.01 -17.44
C GLY A 59 -10.56 16.99 -18.73
N THR A 60 -10.04 18.15 -19.11
CA THR A 60 -9.13 18.33 -20.26
C THR A 60 -7.70 18.62 -19.83
N GLN A 61 -7.42 18.56 -18.53
CA GLN A 61 -6.14 18.80 -17.89
C GLN A 61 -5.23 17.57 -18.06
N ASP A 62 -5.25 16.98 -19.25
CA ASP A 62 -4.44 15.83 -19.61
C ASP A 62 -2.98 16.25 -19.73
N ARG A 63 -2.05 15.41 -19.27
CA ARG A 63 -0.62 15.74 -19.28
C ARG A 63 0.22 14.54 -19.64
N ASP A 64 1.24 14.78 -20.46
CA ASP A 64 2.25 13.81 -20.84
C ASP A 64 3.58 14.13 -20.16
N ASN A 65 4.51 13.16 -20.22
CA ASN A 65 5.89 13.34 -19.81
C ASN A 65 6.05 13.75 -18.34
N ILE A 66 5.18 13.24 -17.47
CA ILE A 66 5.24 13.48 -16.02
C ILE A 66 6.40 12.65 -15.48
N ARG A 67 7.37 13.34 -14.88
CA ARG A 67 8.58 12.69 -14.35
C ARG A 67 8.87 13.02 -12.90
N THR A 68 8.45 14.20 -12.46
CA THR A 68 8.82 14.71 -11.14
C THR A 68 7.60 14.88 -10.25
N GLU A 69 7.84 14.87 -8.94
CA GLU A 69 6.81 15.18 -7.95
C GLU A 69 6.16 16.56 -8.22
N ALA A 70 6.96 17.53 -8.66
CA ALA A 70 6.48 18.86 -9.02
C ALA A 70 5.50 18.83 -10.21
N ASP A 71 5.72 17.97 -11.21
CA ASP A 71 4.80 17.81 -12.33
C ASP A 71 3.45 17.25 -11.88
N VAL A 72 3.49 16.29 -10.95
CA VAL A 72 2.28 15.68 -10.36
C VAL A 72 1.51 16.72 -9.56
N MET A 73 2.18 17.46 -8.67
CA MET A 73 1.54 18.49 -7.86
C MET A 73 0.91 19.60 -8.72
N ALA A 74 1.61 20.04 -9.77
CA ALA A 74 1.08 21.04 -10.70
C ALA A 74 -0.17 20.53 -11.43
N LEU A 75 -0.15 19.28 -11.90
CA LEU A 75 -1.29 18.64 -12.55
C LEU A 75 -2.51 18.55 -11.64
N LEU A 76 -2.34 17.99 -10.44
CA LEU A 76 -3.43 17.70 -9.52
C LEU A 76 -3.99 18.96 -8.84
N SER A 77 -3.17 20.01 -8.73
CA SER A 77 -3.65 21.32 -8.26
C SER A 77 -4.66 21.97 -9.21
N ALA A 78 -4.59 21.67 -10.51
CA ALA A 78 -5.47 22.21 -11.54
C ALA A 78 -6.71 21.34 -11.78
N ALA A 79 -6.70 20.07 -11.37
CA ALA A 79 -7.81 19.14 -11.53
C ALA A 79 -8.94 19.45 -10.53
N GLN A 80 -10.19 19.38 -10.99
CA GLN A 80 -11.39 19.56 -10.17
C GLN A 80 -12.41 18.46 -10.48
N PRO A 81 -13.08 17.90 -9.45
CA PRO A 81 -14.14 16.92 -9.67
C PRO A 81 -15.25 17.52 -10.52
N CYS A 82 -15.67 16.83 -11.58
CA CYS A 82 -16.72 17.25 -12.47
C CYS A 82 -17.34 16.07 -13.22
N GLY A 83 -18.64 16.15 -13.49
CA GLY A 83 -19.34 15.17 -14.34
C GLY A 83 -19.60 13.83 -13.66
N MET A 84 -19.90 12.84 -14.51
CA MET A 84 -20.21 11.46 -14.12
C MET A 84 -18.94 10.60 -14.20
N THR A 85 -19.06 9.28 -14.08
CA THR A 85 -17.95 8.31 -14.14
C THR A 85 -17.96 7.53 -15.47
N PRO A 86 -17.63 8.13 -16.63
CA PRO A 86 -17.76 7.50 -17.95
C PRO A 86 -16.56 6.59 -18.30
N ILE A 87 -16.30 5.57 -17.48
CA ILE A 87 -15.09 4.74 -17.54
C ILE A 87 -14.82 4.19 -18.95
N GLY A 88 -15.79 3.54 -19.58
CA GLY A 88 -15.65 2.91 -20.89
C GLY A 88 -15.60 3.91 -22.04
N THR A 89 -16.53 4.86 -22.09
CA THR A 89 -16.63 5.84 -23.18
C THR A 89 -15.43 6.75 -23.23
N ALA A 90 -14.98 7.26 -22.07
CA ALA A 90 -13.82 8.14 -22.02
C ALA A 90 -12.51 7.36 -22.22
N LEU A 91 -12.36 6.13 -21.71
CA LEU A 91 -11.24 5.24 -22.03
C LEU A 91 -11.11 5.03 -23.54
N GLN A 92 -12.22 4.68 -24.20
CA GLN A 92 -12.23 4.44 -25.64
C GLN A 92 -11.81 5.70 -26.41
N ARG A 93 -12.40 6.85 -26.07
CA ARG A 93 -12.13 8.12 -26.76
C ARG A 93 -10.71 8.63 -26.54
N LYS A 94 -10.22 8.62 -25.30
CA LYS A 94 -8.96 9.30 -24.91
C LYS A 94 -7.73 8.43 -25.05
N LEU A 95 -7.87 7.10 -24.95
CA LEU A 95 -6.74 6.17 -24.92
C LEU A 95 -6.80 5.16 -26.06
N LEU A 96 -7.88 4.39 -26.17
CA LEU A 96 -7.91 3.25 -27.08
C LEU A 96 -7.99 3.67 -28.55
N ASN A 97 -8.81 4.66 -28.89
CA ASN A 97 -8.91 5.14 -30.27
C ASN A 97 -7.57 5.74 -30.77
N PRO A 98 -6.89 6.64 -30.03
CA PRO A 98 -5.55 7.08 -30.39
C PRO A 98 -4.53 5.94 -30.51
N PHE A 99 -4.57 4.97 -29.59
CA PHE A 99 -3.66 3.83 -29.62
C PHE A 99 -3.88 2.92 -30.83
N VAL A 100 -5.14 2.62 -31.19
CA VAL A 100 -5.45 1.86 -32.40
C VAL A 100 -4.98 2.61 -33.66
N ALA A 101 -5.15 3.93 -33.71
CA ALA A 101 -4.65 4.73 -34.83
C ALA A 101 -3.12 4.66 -34.94
N LEU A 102 -2.41 4.70 -33.81
CA LEU A 102 -0.96 4.51 -33.74
C LEU A 102 -0.54 3.10 -34.19
N ALA A 103 -1.29 2.07 -33.79
CA ALA A 103 -1.06 0.69 -34.19
C ALA A 103 -1.24 0.51 -35.70
N GLN A 104 -2.27 1.12 -36.27
CA GLN A 104 -2.51 1.11 -37.71
C GLN A 104 -1.36 1.77 -38.48
N GLN A 105 -0.89 2.93 -38.01
CA GLN A 105 0.26 3.61 -38.60
C GLN A 105 1.55 2.77 -38.49
N SER A 106 1.76 2.12 -37.35
CA SER A 106 2.93 1.28 -37.10
C SER A 106 2.92 0.03 -37.98
N ALA A 107 1.77 -0.61 -38.15
CA ALA A 107 1.58 -1.72 -39.08
C ALA A 107 1.84 -1.29 -40.53
N HIS A 108 1.38 -0.11 -40.94
CA HIS A 108 1.61 0.43 -42.28
C HIS A 108 3.09 0.73 -42.55
N ASN A 109 3.76 1.39 -41.60
CA ASN A 109 5.15 1.81 -41.72
C ASN A 109 6.17 0.73 -41.35
N ARG A 110 5.71 -0.41 -40.84
CA ARG A 110 6.54 -1.50 -40.28
C ARG A 110 7.49 -1.01 -39.19
N THR A 111 6.99 -0.14 -38.32
CA THR A 111 7.72 0.37 -37.16
C THR A 111 7.31 -0.38 -35.90
N ALA A 112 8.24 -0.52 -34.96
CA ALA A 112 7.91 -1.04 -33.64
C ALA A 112 7.00 -0.06 -32.90
N MET A 113 6.03 -0.60 -32.16
CA MET A 113 5.15 0.15 -31.28
C MET A 113 5.28 -0.44 -29.88
N LYS A 114 5.42 0.42 -28.87
CA LYS A 114 5.46 0.01 -27.48
C LYS A 114 4.02 -0.32 -27.01
N PRO A 115 3.80 -1.46 -26.34
CA PRO A 115 2.53 -1.75 -25.68
C PRO A 115 2.12 -0.67 -24.68
N LEU A 116 0.83 -0.57 -24.38
CA LEU A 116 0.25 0.41 -23.48
C LEU A 116 -0.14 -0.24 -22.14
N LEU A 117 0.27 0.34 -21.02
CA LEU A 117 -0.25 0.00 -19.69
C LEU A 117 -1.23 1.09 -19.25
N VAL A 118 -2.50 0.75 -19.12
CA VAL A 118 -3.54 1.66 -18.64
C VAL A 118 -3.81 1.38 -17.16
N LEU A 119 -3.34 2.26 -16.29
CA LEU A 119 -3.64 2.23 -14.85
C LEU A 119 -4.85 3.11 -14.55
N THR A 120 -6.02 2.49 -14.46
CA THR A 120 -7.28 3.15 -14.13
C THR A 120 -7.43 3.31 -12.63
N VAL A 121 -7.67 4.53 -12.16
CA VAL A 121 -7.88 4.85 -10.74
C VAL A 121 -9.29 5.41 -10.58
N THR A 122 -10.16 4.77 -9.80
CA THR A 122 -11.58 5.12 -9.66
C THR A 122 -12.14 4.79 -8.29
N ASP A 123 -13.09 5.57 -7.79
CA ASP A 123 -13.84 5.29 -6.55
C ASP A 123 -15.23 4.66 -6.81
N GLY A 124 -15.66 4.62 -8.07
CA GLY A 124 -17.03 4.29 -8.45
C GLY A 124 -17.15 3.25 -9.56
N GLU A 125 -18.39 2.78 -9.75
CA GLU A 125 -18.82 2.04 -10.95
C GLU A 125 -19.17 3.00 -12.10
N PRO A 126 -19.30 2.52 -13.36
CA PRO A 126 -19.65 3.37 -14.49
C PRO A 126 -20.97 4.12 -14.28
N GLN A 127 -20.95 5.43 -14.53
CA GLN A 127 -22.15 6.27 -14.50
C GLN A 127 -22.25 7.14 -15.75
N GLY A 128 -23.48 7.36 -16.25
CA GLY A 128 -23.72 8.12 -17.47
C GLY A 128 -23.49 7.33 -18.76
N GLU A 129 -23.25 6.02 -18.67
CA GLU A 129 -23.08 5.08 -19.79
C GLU A 129 -23.61 3.68 -19.44
N PRO A 130 -23.88 2.81 -20.43
CA PRO A 130 -24.20 1.41 -20.17
C PRO A 130 -23.03 0.68 -19.48
N ARG A 131 -23.33 -0.22 -18.52
CA ARG A 131 -22.33 -0.97 -17.74
C ARG A 131 -21.36 -1.79 -18.62
N ASP A 132 -21.84 -2.33 -19.73
CA ASP A 132 -21.04 -3.16 -20.65
C ASP A 132 -20.12 -2.33 -21.58
N THR A 133 -20.18 -0.99 -21.54
CA THR A 133 -19.42 -0.12 -22.44
C THR A 133 -17.92 -0.36 -22.33
N LEU A 134 -17.40 -0.52 -21.12
CA LEU A 134 -15.99 -0.81 -20.88
C LEU A 134 -15.57 -2.14 -21.51
N CYS A 135 -16.29 -3.22 -21.22
CA CYS A 135 -16.01 -4.55 -21.76
C CYS A 135 -16.04 -4.53 -23.30
N ASN A 136 -17.06 -3.89 -23.88
CA ASN A 136 -17.19 -3.73 -25.32
C ASN A 136 -16.02 -2.95 -25.92
N ALA A 137 -15.55 -1.89 -25.26
CA ALA A 137 -14.40 -1.11 -25.71
C ALA A 137 -13.12 -1.97 -25.77
N ILE A 138 -12.83 -2.70 -24.69
CA ILE A 138 -11.65 -3.60 -24.60
C ILE A 138 -11.70 -4.68 -25.69
N VAL A 139 -12.83 -5.37 -25.83
CA VAL A 139 -13.02 -6.44 -26.81
C VAL A 139 -12.90 -5.90 -28.24
N ASN A 140 -13.49 -4.75 -28.54
CA ASN A 140 -13.42 -4.15 -29.87
C ASN A 140 -11.98 -3.71 -30.22
N THR A 141 -11.27 -3.08 -29.29
CA THR A 141 -9.86 -2.70 -29.48
C THR A 141 -8.99 -3.92 -29.74
N ARG A 142 -9.18 -5.00 -28.97
CA ARG A 142 -8.49 -6.27 -29.22
C ARG A 142 -8.74 -6.81 -30.62
N ARG A 143 -10.00 -6.88 -31.05
CA ARG A 143 -10.36 -7.36 -32.39
C ARG A 143 -9.71 -6.52 -33.49
N GLN A 144 -9.64 -5.20 -33.31
CA GLN A 144 -8.98 -4.30 -34.26
C GLN A 144 -7.47 -4.57 -34.33
N LEU A 145 -6.79 -4.68 -33.18
CA LEU A 145 -5.36 -4.99 -33.12
C LEU A 145 -5.03 -6.32 -33.81
N VAL A 146 -5.80 -7.38 -33.50
CA VAL A 146 -5.64 -8.69 -34.14
C VAL A 146 -5.83 -8.61 -35.66
N SER A 147 -6.80 -7.83 -36.14
CA SER A 147 -7.02 -7.64 -37.58
C SER A 147 -5.85 -6.96 -38.31
N MET A 148 -5.02 -6.22 -37.57
CA MET A 148 -3.81 -5.56 -38.07
C MET A 148 -2.55 -6.45 -37.96
N GLY A 149 -2.69 -7.69 -37.47
CA GLY A 149 -1.59 -8.65 -37.32
C GLY A 149 -0.87 -8.62 -35.97
N PHE A 150 -1.40 -7.88 -35.01
CA PHE A 150 -0.92 -7.89 -33.62
C PHE A 150 -1.49 -9.08 -32.82
N THR A 151 -0.98 -9.32 -31.63
CA THR A 151 -1.40 -10.46 -30.78
C THR A 151 -2.73 -10.22 -30.08
N GLY A 152 -3.14 -8.96 -29.95
CA GLY A 152 -4.30 -8.51 -29.18
C GLY A 152 -3.99 -8.20 -27.71
N ASN A 153 -2.74 -8.37 -27.28
CA ASN A 153 -2.27 -8.11 -25.91
C ASN A 153 -1.42 -6.82 -25.81
N GLU A 154 -1.53 -5.93 -26.80
CA GLU A 154 -0.75 -4.69 -26.85
C GLU A 154 -1.25 -3.62 -25.85
N VAL A 155 -2.34 -3.89 -25.14
CA VAL A 155 -2.84 -3.07 -24.04
C VAL A 155 -3.04 -3.95 -22.81
N ALA A 156 -2.38 -3.62 -21.72
CA ALA A 156 -2.59 -4.16 -20.38
C ALA A 156 -3.46 -3.20 -19.57
N TYR A 157 -4.47 -3.73 -18.87
CA TYR A 157 -5.41 -2.92 -18.10
C TYR A 157 -5.28 -3.20 -16.62
N GLN A 158 -4.86 -2.20 -15.84
CA GLN A 158 -4.87 -2.28 -14.39
C GLN A 158 -6.01 -1.40 -13.88
N PHE A 159 -6.84 -1.93 -12.98
CA PHE A 159 -7.81 -1.14 -12.23
C PHE A 159 -7.37 -1.06 -10.77
N ALA A 160 -7.49 0.14 -10.21
CA ALA A 160 -7.15 0.47 -8.84
C ALA A 160 -8.34 1.18 -8.19
N GLN A 161 -8.92 0.55 -7.18
CA GLN A 161 -10.00 1.18 -6.41
C GLN A 161 -9.43 2.20 -5.42
N VAL A 162 -10.00 3.40 -5.40
CA VAL A 162 -9.85 4.38 -4.32
C VAL A 162 -11.11 4.37 -3.46
N GLY A 163 -10.97 4.57 -2.14
CA GLY A 163 -12.10 4.51 -1.20
C GLY A 163 -12.57 3.10 -0.87
N ASP A 164 -13.80 2.98 -0.38
CA ASP A 164 -14.41 1.74 0.12
C ASP A 164 -15.82 1.46 -0.43
N ASP A 165 -16.21 2.10 -1.55
CA ASP A 165 -17.51 1.85 -2.19
C ASP A 165 -17.66 0.37 -2.60
N ALA A 166 -18.65 -0.30 -2.00
CA ALA A 166 -18.98 -1.69 -2.27
C ALA A 166 -19.48 -1.91 -3.71
N LYS A 167 -20.07 -0.90 -4.36
CA LYS A 167 -20.50 -1.01 -5.77
C LYS A 167 -19.33 -0.99 -6.72
N ALA A 168 -18.38 -0.08 -6.50
CA ALA A 168 -17.12 -0.03 -7.26
C ALA A 168 -16.38 -1.36 -7.14
N THR A 169 -16.27 -1.90 -5.93
CA THR A 169 -15.76 -3.26 -5.72
C THR A 169 -16.48 -4.29 -6.57
N ALA A 170 -17.81 -4.40 -6.44
CA ALA A 170 -18.56 -5.46 -7.13
C ALA A 170 -18.45 -5.33 -8.66
N PHE A 171 -18.28 -4.11 -9.16
CA PHE A 171 -17.98 -3.86 -10.56
C PHE A 171 -16.58 -4.35 -10.95
N LEU A 172 -15.54 -4.00 -10.19
CA LEU A 172 -14.17 -4.45 -10.47
C LEU A 172 -14.02 -5.98 -10.37
N ASP A 173 -14.57 -6.60 -9.33
CA ASP A 173 -14.62 -8.06 -9.17
C ASP A 173 -15.30 -8.74 -10.39
N SER A 174 -16.29 -8.07 -11.00
CA SER A 174 -16.97 -8.59 -12.19
C SER A 174 -16.17 -8.47 -13.48
N LEU A 175 -15.22 -7.54 -13.56
CA LEU A 175 -14.30 -7.43 -14.70
C LEU A 175 -13.25 -8.55 -14.64
N ASP A 176 -12.70 -8.76 -13.45
CA ASP A 176 -11.70 -9.77 -13.15
C ASP A 176 -12.19 -11.18 -13.51
N GLN A 177 -13.42 -11.50 -13.10
CA GLN A 177 -14.07 -12.80 -13.37
C GLN A 177 -14.66 -12.90 -14.79
N HIS A 178 -14.51 -11.88 -15.64
CA HIS A 178 -15.16 -11.87 -16.94
C HIS A 178 -14.48 -12.85 -17.92
N PRO A 179 -15.23 -13.79 -18.54
CA PRO A 179 -14.65 -14.90 -19.30
C PRO A 179 -13.82 -14.49 -20.53
N GLU A 180 -14.11 -13.32 -21.12
CA GLU A 180 -13.39 -12.84 -22.31
C GLU A 180 -12.21 -11.90 -21.96
N ILE A 181 -12.33 -11.08 -20.91
CA ILE A 181 -11.41 -9.96 -20.64
C ILE A 181 -10.60 -10.12 -19.36
N GLY A 182 -11.03 -10.96 -18.40
CA GLY A 182 -10.38 -11.12 -17.09
C GLY A 182 -8.89 -11.38 -17.20
N ARG A 183 -8.48 -12.34 -18.03
CA ARG A 183 -7.04 -12.64 -18.30
C ARG A 183 -6.17 -11.51 -18.87
N PHE A 184 -6.74 -10.34 -19.16
CA PHE A 184 -6.04 -9.18 -19.73
C PHE A 184 -6.16 -7.94 -18.86
N LEU A 185 -6.85 -8.05 -17.73
CA LEU A 185 -7.02 -6.98 -16.78
C LEU A 185 -6.78 -7.51 -15.38
N ASP A 186 -6.12 -6.71 -14.54
CA ASP A 186 -6.07 -6.98 -13.10
C ASP A 186 -6.86 -5.89 -12.39
N ALA A 187 -7.60 -6.28 -11.36
CA ALA A 187 -8.37 -5.39 -10.51
C ALA A 187 -7.85 -5.44 -9.08
N THR A 188 -7.01 -4.47 -8.73
CA THR A 188 -6.51 -4.34 -7.37
C THR A 188 -7.46 -3.49 -6.53
N SER A 189 -7.96 -4.09 -5.45
CA SER A 189 -8.78 -3.43 -4.43
C SER A 189 -7.92 -2.52 -3.54
N ASN A 190 -8.53 -1.77 -2.62
CA ASN A 190 -7.75 -0.99 -1.66
C ASN A 190 -6.79 -1.88 -0.85
N TYR A 191 -5.66 -1.29 -0.42
CA TYR A 191 -4.56 -2.01 0.24
C TYR A 191 -5.04 -2.93 1.36
N GLU A 192 -6.02 -2.51 2.16
CA GLU A 192 -6.55 -3.26 3.29
C GLU A 192 -7.19 -4.57 2.85
N ARG A 193 -8.07 -4.52 1.85
CA ARG A 193 -8.71 -5.72 1.34
C ARG A 193 -7.71 -6.60 0.63
N GLU A 194 -6.80 -6.01 -0.12
CA GLU A 194 -5.75 -6.75 -0.81
C GLU A 194 -4.85 -7.49 0.20
N ALA A 195 -4.46 -6.81 1.27
CA ALA A 195 -3.68 -7.40 2.36
C ALA A 195 -4.44 -8.51 3.09
N GLU A 196 -5.74 -8.36 3.32
CA GLU A 196 -6.58 -9.41 3.91
C GLU A 196 -6.70 -10.63 2.98
N GLN A 197 -6.95 -10.41 1.69
CA GLN A 197 -7.03 -11.49 0.70
C GLN A 197 -5.71 -12.24 0.60
N TRP A 198 -4.60 -11.51 0.52
CA TRP A 198 -3.24 -12.04 0.50
C TRP A 198 -2.92 -12.84 1.75
N HIS A 199 -3.30 -12.33 2.92
CA HIS A 199 -3.09 -13.01 4.20
C HIS A 199 -3.89 -14.32 4.31
N ARG A 200 -5.17 -14.30 3.93
CA ARG A 200 -6.04 -15.49 3.91
C ARG A 200 -5.46 -16.57 2.99
N ARG A 201 -4.97 -16.19 1.81
CA ARG A 201 -4.46 -17.13 0.79
C ARG A 201 -3.07 -17.65 1.09
N SER A 202 -2.21 -16.82 1.67
CA SER A 202 -0.86 -17.21 2.10
C SER A 202 -0.86 -18.08 3.37
N GLY A 203 -2.04 -18.40 3.94
CA GLY A 203 -2.14 -19.09 5.22
C GLY A 203 -1.45 -18.34 6.36
N GLY A 204 -1.34 -17.01 6.25
CA GLY A 204 -0.62 -16.16 7.19
C GLY A 204 0.92 -16.15 7.06
N ALA A 205 1.51 -16.85 6.08
CA ALA A 205 2.96 -16.94 5.91
C ALA A 205 3.62 -15.65 5.38
N CYS A 206 2.88 -14.82 4.65
CA CYS A 206 3.35 -13.57 4.06
C CYS A 206 2.29 -12.49 4.23
N ARG A 207 2.68 -11.31 4.74
CA ARG A 207 1.80 -10.14 4.85
C ARG A 207 2.12 -9.19 3.70
N MET A 208 1.09 -8.73 3.01
CA MET A 208 1.23 -7.65 2.02
C MET A 208 1.90 -6.45 2.68
N THR A 209 2.90 -5.87 2.03
CA THR A 209 3.52 -4.59 2.41
C THR A 209 3.08 -3.53 1.41
N PRO A 210 3.14 -2.22 1.75
CA PRO A 210 2.83 -1.17 0.80
C PRO A 210 3.69 -1.23 -0.47
N ASP A 211 4.96 -1.61 -0.33
CA ASP A 211 5.86 -1.78 -1.48
C ASP A 211 5.44 -2.97 -2.36
N LEU A 212 5.04 -4.10 -1.76
CA LEU A 212 4.50 -5.24 -2.50
C LEU A 212 3.16 -4.93 -3.15
N TYR A 213 2.32 -4.13 -2.50
CA TYR A 213 1.06 -3.65 -3.07
C TYR A 213 1.32 -2.76 -4.28
N LEU A 214 2.33 -1.89 -4.23
CA LEU A 214 2.71 -1.09 -5.39
C LEU A 214 3.26 -1.94 -6.53
N VAL A 215 4.04 -2.97 -6.22
CA VAL A 215 4.51 -3.93 -7.22
C VAL A 215 3.32 -4.65 -7.85
N LYS A 216 2.35 -5.10 -7.05
CA LYS A 216 1.10 -5.68 -7.57
C LYS A 216 0.34 -4.68 -8.45
N LEU A 217 0.13 -3.46 -7.98
CA LEU A 217 -0.53 -2.38 -8.73
C LEU A 217 0.16 -2.07 -10.07
N LEU A 218 1.47 -2.24 -10.14
CA LEU A 218 2.26 -1.93 -11.33
C LEU A 218 2.39 -3.12 -12.28
N CYS A 219 2.52 -4.33 -11.75
CA CYS A 219 2.87 -5.54 -12.52
C CYS A 219 1.67 -6.48 -12.75
N GLY A 220 0.61 -6.40 -11.95
CA GLY A 220 -0.52 -7.34 -11.98
C GLY A 220 -1.13 -7.49 -13.37
N ALA A 221 -1.38 -6.36 -14.06
CA ALA A 221 -1.97 -6.37 -15.39
C ALA A 221 -1.13 -7.01 -16.52
N PHE A 222 0.16 -7.32 -16.32
CA PHE A 222 1.00 -7.95 -17.35
C PHE A 222 1.87 -9.11 -16.85
N ASP A 223 1.89 -9.38 -15.55
CA ASP A 223 2.60 -10.52 -14.96
C ASP A 223 1.62 -11.45 -14.24
N ASN A 224 1.37 -12.59 -14.88
CA ASN A 224 0.47 -13.63 -14.40
C ASN A 224 0.85 -14.17 -13.01
N GLU A 225 2.11 -14.06 -12.57
CA GLU A 225 2.49 -14.46 -11.21
C GLU A 225 2.02 -13.47 -10.15
N TRP A 226 1.84 -12.19 -10.49
CA TRP A 226 1.29 -11.18 -9.58
C TRP A 226 -0.24 -11.18 -9.61
N ASP A 227 -0.82 -11.44 -10.78
CA ASP A 227 -2.26 -11.65 -11.02
C ASP A 227 -2.79 -12.91 -10.30
N SER A 228 -2.14 -14.07 -10.48
CA SER A 228 -2.65 -15.33 -9.90
C SER A 228 -2.51 -15.46 -8.38
N LYS A 229 -1.82 -14.53 -7.70
CA LYS A 229 -1.61 -14.58 -6.24
C LYS A 229 -2.88 -14.27 -5.44
N ASP A 230 -3.86 -13.61 -6.04
CA ASP A 230 -5.20 -13.35 -5.51
C ASP A 230 -6.34 -13.85 -6.39
N GLU A 231 -6.09 -14.61 -7.46
CA GLU A 231 -7.12 -15.36 -8.17
C GLU A 231 -7.22 -16.81 -7.68
N GLY A 232 -8.44 -17.28 -7.41
CA GLY A 232 -8.68 -18.60 -6.80
C GLY A 232 -8.39 -19.73 -7.79
N GLY A 233 -7.16 -20.23 -7.85
CA GLY A 233 -6.81 -21.58 -8.31
C GLY A 233 -7.58 -22.10 -9.53
N ALA A 234 -7.55 -21.38 -10.64
CA ALA A 234 -7.93 -21.92 -11.94
C ALA A 234 -6.90 -21.49 -12.99
N ALA A 235 -5.71 -22.08 -12.93
CA ALA A 235 -4.76 -21.99 -14.04
C ALA A 235 -5.48 -22.48 -15.32
N PRO A 236 -5.67 -21.64 -16.35
CA PRO A 236 -6.17 -22.13 -17.63
C PRO A 236 -5.01 -22.87 -18.32
N GLY A 237 -5.10 -24.20 -18.33
CA GLY A 237 -4.41 -25.12 -19.23
C GLY A 237 -3.00 -24.72 -19.66
N GLY A 238 -1.99 -25.18 -18.90
CA GLY A 238 -0.58 -25.03 -19.26
C GLY A 238 -0.30 -25.47 -20.70
N PHE A 239 0.26 -24.57 -21.49
CA PHE A 239 0.80 -24.86 -22.81
C PHE A 239 2.17 -25.53 -22.60
N ALA A 240 2.22 -26.86 -22.67
CA ALA A 240 3.47 -27.57 -22.85
C ALA A 240 4.00 -27.27 -24.27
N PRO A 241 5.27 -26.85 -24.45
CA PRO A 241 5.86 -26.77 -25.77
C PRO A 241 5.93 -28.19 -26.36
N GLN A 242 5.25 -28.41 -27.50
CA GLN A 242 5.46 -29.63 -28.29
C GLN A 242 6.92 -29.67 -28.78
N PRO A 243 7.68 -30.74 -28.51
CA PRO A 243 8.95 -30.94 -29.20
C PRO A 243 8.68 -31.39 -30.63
N GLN A 244 9.09 -30.56 -31.59
CA GLN A 244 9.27 -30.98 -32.97
C GLN A 244 10.24 -32.17 -33.02
N GLY A 245 9.83 -33.20 -33.77
CA GLY A 245 10.42 -34.51 -33.76
C GLY A 245 11.86 -34.58 -34.25
N PHE A 246 12.61 -35.48 -33.61
CA PHE A 246 13.73 -36.16 -34.22
C PHE A 246 13.61 -37.67 -34.02
N SER A 247 13.99 -38.36 -35.09
CA SER A 247 13.87 -39.76 -35.47
C SER A 247 14.26 -40.79 -34.40
N ALA A 248 13.60 -41.96 -34.47
CA ALA A 248 13.82 -43.13 -33.63
C ALA A 248 15.24 -43.72 -33.71
N PRO A 249 15.78 -44.33 -32.64
CA PRO A 249 17.03 -45.08 -32.69
C PRO A 249 16.81 -46.59 -32.94
N LEU A 250 17.68 -47.14 -33.79
CA LEU A 250 17.87 -48.57 -34.05
C LEU A 250 18.37 -49.33 -32.80
N PRO A 251 17.97 -50.59 -32.60
CA PRO A 251 18.43 -51.40 -31.47
C PRO A 251 19.83 -52.01 -31.70
N GLY A 252 20.74 -51.90 -30.71
CA GLY A 252 21.88 -52.83 -30.61
C GLY A 252 23.26 -52.36 -30.11
N VAL A 253 23.41 -51.43 -29.16
CA VAL A 253 24.76 -51.13 -28.60
C VAL A 253 24.74 -51.04 -27.06
N PRO A 254 25.66 -51.70 -26.31
CA PRO A 254 25.65 -51.72 -24.84
C PRO A 254 26.21 -50.43 -24.20
N ALA A 255 25.70 -50.10 -23.01
CA ALA A 255 26.11 -48.94 -22.22
C ALA A 255 27.50 -49.11 -21.54
N PRO A 256 28.36 -48.07 -21.49
CA PRO A 256 29.62 -48.13 -20.74
C PRO A 256 29.46 -47.75 -19.26
N GLN A 257 30.22 -48.45 -18.42
CA GLN A 257 30.30 -48.33 -16.96
C GLN A 257 31.03 -47.04 -16.50
N PRO A 258 30.67 -46.45 -15.34
CA PRO A 258 31.40 -45.32 -14.77
C PRO A 258 32.66 -45.76 -13.99
N CYS A 259 33.76 -45.05 -14.25
CA CYS A 259 35.07 -45.21 -13.63
C CYS A 259 35.19 -44.51 -12.26
N TYR A 260 35.75 -45.24 -11.30
CA TYR A 260 36.12 -44.79 -9.94
C TYR A 260 37.38 -43.92 -9.94
N THR A 261 37.39 -42.85 -9.12
CA THR A 261 38.60 -42.12 -8.71
C THR A 261 38.69 -42.04 -7.17
N PRO A 262 39.89 -42.19 -6.57
CA PRO A 262 40.06 -42.30 -5.11
C PRO A 262 40.14 -40.94 -4.37
N PRO A 263 39.91 -40.91 -3.03
CA PRO A 263 39.64 -39.70 -2.26
C PRO A 263 40.89 -38.91 -1.82
N GLN A 264 40.76 -37.58 -1.76
CA GLN A 264 41.72 -36.65 -1.15
C GLN A 264 41.23 -36.16 0.25
N PRO A 265 42.14 -35.75 1.16
CA PRO A 265 41.81 -35.59 2.58
C PRO A 265 41.08 -34.28 2.94
N GLY A 266 39.97 -34.45 3.67
CA GLY A 266 39.42 -33.65 4.77
C GLY A 266 39.69 -32.14 4.88
N TYR A 267 38.68 -31.34 4.53
CA TYR A 267 38.37 -30.06 5.18
C TYR A 267 36.85 -30.01 5.43
N THR A 268 36.42 -30.17 6.67
CA THR A 268 35.01 -30.01 7.09
C THR A 268 34.79 -28.57 7.59
N PRO A 269 33.94 -27.75 6.94
CA PRO A 269 33.44 -26.54 7.58
C PRO A 269 32.48 -26.94 8.73
N PRO A 270 32.51 -26.26 9.89
CA PRO A 270 31.62 -26.57 11.00
C PRO A 270 30.18 -26.19 10.66
N GLN A 271 29.25 -27.11 10.90
CA GLN A 271 27.82 -26.79 11.07
C GLN A 271 27.63 -26.03 12.39
N PRO A 272 27.01 -24.85 12.42
CA PRO A 272 26.56 -24.27 13.68
C PRO A 272 25.31 -25.00 14.14
N GLY A 273 25.46 -25.72 15.26
CA GLY A 273 24.36 -26.32 15.99
C GLY A 273 23.38 -25.27 16.50
N TYR A 274 22.12 -25.67 16.58
CA TYR A 274 21.08 -24.98 17.33
C TYR A 274 21.50 -24.86 18.81
N THR A 275 21.89 -23.66 19.21
CA THR A 275 21.83 -23.21 20.60
C THR A 275 20.67 -22.24 20.73
N PRO A 276 19.73 -22.43 21.67
CA PRO A 276 18.70 -21.43 21.93
C PRO A 276 19.36 -20.16 22.44
N GLN A 277 19.43 -19.15 21.59
CA GLN A 277 20.07 -17.88 21.90
C GLN A 277 19.16 -17.09 22.84
N GLN A 278 19.66 -16.87 24.06
CA GLN A 278 19.08 -15.99 25.05
C GLN A 278 18.80 -14.61 24.46
N ALA A 279 17.67 -14.02 24.86
CA ALA A 279 17.25 -12.67 24.55
C ALA A 279 18.41 -11.67 24.73
N GLY A 280 18.94 -11.17 23.62
CA GLY A 280 19.98 -10.15 23.60
C GLY A 280 19.37 -8.78 23.93
N ALA A 281 19.81 -8.19 25.04
CA ALA A 281 19.55 -6.80 25.37
C ALA A 281 20.23 -5.88 24.32
N TYR A 282 19.44 -5.05 23.64
CA TYR A 282 19.95 -4.07 22.68
C TYR A 282 20.53 -2.84 23.39
N SER A 283 21.68 -2.35 22.89
CA SER A 283 22.39 -1.17 23.39
C SER A 283 21.62 0.14 23.17
N SER A 284 21.74 1.05 24.13
CA SER A 284 21.12 2.38 24.26
C SER A 284 21.53 3.44 23.22
N HIS A 285 21.95 3.05 22.01
CA HIS A 285 22.55 3.96 21.01
C HIS A 285 21.80 4.10 19.68
N MET A 286 20.73 3.34 19.41
CA MET A 286 19.89 3.54 18.23
C MET A 286 18.62 4.31 18.59
N ALA A 287 18.30 5.35 17.81
CA ALA A 287 17.06 6.09 17.97
C ALA A 287 15.85 5.26 17.50
N LEU A 288 14.76 5.32 18.26
CA LEU A 288 13.46 4.76 17.90
C LEU A 288 12.57 5.90 17.40
N ASP A 289 12.55 6.10 16.08
CA ASP A 289 11.78 7.16 15.41
C ASP A 289 10.86 6.61 14.32
N PRO A 290 9.80 5.85 14.68
CA PRO A 290 8.94 5.23 13.69
C PRO A 290 8.16 6.25 12.87
N LEU A 291 7.70 7.37 13.44
CA LEU A 291 6.94 8.36 12.68
C LEU A 291 7.81 9.32 11.88
N GLN A 292 9.13 9.27 12.08
CA GLN A 292 10.10 10.21 11.51
C GLN A 292 9.74 11.65 11.88
N SER A 293 9.25 11.85 13.11
CA SER A 293 8.76 13.17 13.55
C SER A 293 9.91 14.16 13.73
N GLY A 294 11.11 13.63 13.99
CA GLY A 294 12.32 14.38 14.33
C GLY A 294 12.32 14.93 15.77
N VAL A 295 11.33 14.58 16.60
CA VAL A 295 11.22 15.06 17.98
C VAL A 295 11.77 14.02 18.95
N LEU A 296 13.11 13.98 19.03
CA LEU A 296 13.87 13.06 19.89
C LEU A 296 14.55 13.83 21.04
N ARG A 297 14.80 13.15 22.17
CA ARG A 297 15.57 13.68 23.30
C ARG A 297 16.76 12.77 23.60
N PRO A 298 18.00 13.29 23.71
CA PRO A 298 19.18 12.47 23.98
C PRO A 298 19.26 11.92 25.40
N GLN A 299 18.39 12.39 26.30
CA GLN A 299 18.26 11.96 27.68
C GLN A 299 16.83 11.55 27.96
N ALA A 300 16.63 10.71 28.98
CA ALA A 300 15.29 10.37 29.44
C ALA A 300 14.56 11.63 29.88
N CYS A 301 13.28 11.72 29.54
CA CYS A 301 12.47 12.89 29.82
C CYS A 301 11.07 12.46 30.27
N SER A 302 10.28 13.42 30.74
CA SER A 302 8.85 13.22 30.95
C SER A 302 8.04 14.09 29.99
N ILE A 303 6.88 13.59 29.57
CA ILE A 303 5.85 14.39 28.92
C ILE A 303 4.54 14.22 29.71
N PHE A 304 3.70 15.24 29.66
CA PHE A 304 2.39 15.23 30.31
C PHE A 304 1.29 15.36 29.27
N PHE A 305 0.28 14.50 29.32
CA PHE A 305 -0.85 14.57 28.40
C PHE A 305 -2.14 14.89 29.17
N GLU A 306 -2.87 15.88 28.67
CA GLU A 306 -4.18 16.28 29.17
C GLU A 306 -5.21 16.17 28.05
N GLU A 307 -6.14 15.23 28.18
CA GLU A 307 -7.24 15.04 27.25
C GLU A 307 -8.39 16.00 27.59
N LYS A 308 -8.87 16.76 26.61
CA LYS A 308 -10.02 17.67 26.73
C LYS A 308 -11.18 17.13 25.91
N ARG A 309 -12.19 16.58 26.60
CA ARG A 309 -13.39 16.06 25.92
C ARG A 309 -13.94 17.05 24.89
N SER A 310 -14.25 16.54 23.70
CA SER A 310 -14.87 17.21 22.53
C SER A 310 -13.99 18.07 21.61
N ASP A 311 -12.81 18.54 22.04
CA ASP A 311 -11.95 19.42 21.22
C ASP A 311 -10.51 18.89 20.99
N GLY A 312 -10.14 17.76 21.59
CA GLY A 312 -8.80 17.14 21.48
C GLY A 312 -8.02 17.20 22.78
N GLY A 313 -6.71 17.47 22.73
CA GLY A 313 -5.84 17.35 23.91
C GLY A 313 -4.55 18.15 23.78
N ILE A 314 -3.79 18.25 24.86
CA ILE A 314 -2.50 18.97 24.87
C ILE A 314 -1.42 18.08 25.48
N VAL A 315 -0.27 18.01 24.80
CA VAL A 315 0.94 17.34 25.28
C VAL A 315 1.95 18.41 25.68
N TYR A 316 2.38 18.38 26.94
CA TYR A 316 3.35 19.31 27.53
C TYR A 316 4.70 18.61 27.73
N ASP A 317 5.78 19.37 27.60
CA ASP A 317 7.14 18.95 27.97
C ASP A 317 7.26 18.96 29.50
N GLY A 318 7.74 17.86 30.06
CA GLY A 318 7.95 17.70 31.49
C GLY A 318 6.67 17.39 32.26
N MET A 319 5.97 18.46 32.67
CA MET A 319 4.90 18.42 33.68
C MET A 319 3.64 19.14 33.19
N ALA A 320 2.54 18.97 33.93
CA ALA A 320 1.29 19.69 33.67
C ALA A 320 1.53 21.21 33.57
N HIS A 321 0.96 21.85 32.54
CA HIS A 321 1.13 23.28 32.25
C HIS A 321 2.59 23.71 31.96
N GLY A 322 3.47 22.78 31.58
CA GLY A 322 4.80 23.08 31.03
C GLY A 322 4.75 23.66 29.61
N PRO A 323 5.89 23.76 28.92
CA PRO A 323 5.93 24.15 27.51
C PRO A 323 5.09 23.17 26.65
N ILE A 324 4.29 23.68 25.72
CA ILE A 324 3.50 22.82 24.83
C ILE A 324 4.43 22.17 23.80
N LEU A 325 4.42 20.83 23.74
CA LEU A 325 5.07 20.07 22.66
C LEU A 325 4.11 19.90 21.49
N PHE A 326 2.88 19.45 21.78
CA PHE A 326 1.90 19.15 20.76
C PHE A 326 0.48 19.55 21.18
N THR A 327 -0.31 19.93 20.18
CA THR A 327 -1.77 20.03 20.30
C THR A 327 -2.40 18.88 19.53
N VAL A 328 -3.28 18.13 20.18
CA VAL A 328 -4.09 17.08 19.55
C VAL A 328 -5.37 17.74 19.05
N LYS A 329 -5.66 17.64 17.76
CA LYS A 329 -6.95 18.03 17.18
C LYS A 329 -7.74 16.80 16.77
N ALA A 330 -8.97 16.70 17.22
CA ALA A 330 -9.93 15.72 16.70
C ALA A 330 -10.65 16.31 15.47
N ALA A 331 -10.76 15.53 14.40
CA ALA A 331 -11.57 15.93 13.24
C ALA A 331 -13.06 15.75 13.56
N LYS A 332 -13.88 16.77 13.27
CA LYS A 332 -15.33 16.68 13.44
C LYS A 332 -15.87 15.57 12.53
N PHE A 333 -16.62 14.62 13.10
CA PHE A 333 -17.23 13.47 12.42
C PHE A 333 -16.26 12.40 11.90
N SER A 334 -15.00 12.40 12.34
CA SER A 334 -14.02 11.35 11.98
C SER A 334 -13.37 10.75 13.23
N SER A 335 -13.03 9.47 13.16
CA SER A 335 -12.24 8.77 14.19
C SER A 335 -10.73 9.05 14.07
N ARG A 336 -10.37 10.18 13.45
CA ARG A 336 -9.01 10.64 13.18
C ARG A 336 -8.63 11.79 14.10
N ARG A 337 -7.41 11.71 14.65
CA ARG A 337 -6.78 12.73 15.48
C ARG A 337 -5.43 13.11 14.89
N GLU A 338 -5.11 14.39 14.92
CA GLU A 338 -3.84 14.92 14.41
C GLU A 338 -3.04 15.56 15.55
N LEU A 339 -1.76 15.20 15.62
CA LEU A 339 -0.79 15.75 16.56
C LEU A 339 -0.02 16.87 15.87
N LEU A 340 -0.25 18.12 16.30
CA LEU A 340 0.34 19.32 15.69
C LEU A 340 1.42 19.90 16.59
N ASP A 341 2.55 20.31 16.01
CA ASP A 341 3.57 21.09 16.73
C ASP A 341 3.11 22.54 16.99
N THR A 342 3.92 23.32 17.72
CA THR A 342 3.61 24.73 18.04
C THR A 342 3.57 25.65 16.82
N GLN A 343 4.06 25.20 15.67
CA GLN A 343 3.97 25.91 14.38
C GLN A 343 2.75 25.45 13.56
N GLY A 344 1.95 24.52 14.08
CA GLY A 344 0.77 23.96 13.41
C GLY A 344 1.09 22.86 12.39
N ARG A 345 2.34 22.37 12.31
CA ARG A 345 2.68 21.27 11.41
C ARG A 345 2.28 19.93 12.03
N CYS A 346 1.70 19.05 11.22
CA CYS A 346 1.35 17.71 11.66
C CYS A 346 2.61 16.85 11.85
N ARG A 347 2.78 16.32 13.06
CA ARG A 347 3.87 15.44 13.47
C ARG A 347 3.44 14.00 13.65
N GLY A 348 2.14 13.75 13.63
CA GLY A 348 1.58 12.45 13.87
C GLY A 348 0.08 12.42 13.59
N ILE A 349 -0.42 11.30 13.11
CA ILE A 349 -1.83 11.04 12.85
C ILE A 349 -2.20 9.76 13.57
N LEU A 350 -3.35 9.76 14.25
CA LEU A 350 -3.98 8.59 14.81
C LEU A 350 -5.33 8.37 14.14
N SER A 351 -5.59 7.15 13.69
CA SER A 351 -6.86 6.74 13.10
C SER A 351 -7.37 5.49 13.81
N LYS A 352 -8.53 5.56 14.47
CA LYS A 352 -9.22 4.38 15.03
C LYS A 352 -10.05 3.74 13.92
N ARG A 353 -9.89 2.43 13.68
CA ARG A 353 -10.76 1.68 12.76
C ARG A 353 -11.25 0.37 13.39
N GLY A 354 -12.47 0.00 13.06
CA GLY A 354 -13.03 -1.30 13.45
C GLY A 354 -12.39 -2.42 12.65
N HIS A 355 -11.88 -3.45 13.33
CA HIS A 355 -11.43 -4.68 12.68
C HIS A 355 -12.58 -5.68 12.61
N GLY A 356 -12.71 -6.45 11.52
CA GLY A 356 -13.79 -7.42 11.27
C GLY A 356 -13.94 -8.57 12.29
N HIS A 357 -13.08 -8.61 13.30
CA HIS A 357 -13.09 -9.58 14.41
C HIS A 357 -13.46 -8.97 15.77
N GLY A 358 -13.97 -7.74 15.82
CA GLY A 358 -14.56 -7.12 17.03
C GLY A 358 -13.56 -6.57 18.05
N ARG A 359 -12.27 -6.41 17.68
CA ARG A 359 -11.26 -5.75 18.52
C ARG A 359 -10.87 -4.38 17.94
N PRO A 360 -10.71 -3.33 18.76
CA PRO A 360 -10.30 -2.02 18.28
C PRO A 360 -8.83 -2.05 17.85
N ALA A 361 -8.55 -1.46 16.69
CA ALA A 361 -7.20 -1.25 16.17
C ALA A 361 -6.97 0.24 15.91
N PHE A 362 -5.75 0.69 16.19
CA PHE A 362 -5.34 2.07 16.05
C PHE A 362 -4.13 2.14 15.14
N TYR A 363 -4.21 3.00 14.13
CA TYR A 363 -3.12 3.27 13.21
C TYR A 363 -2.48 4.59 13.58
N LEU A 364 -1.15 4.58 13.71
CA LEU A 364 -0.33 5.75 13.95
C LEU A 364 0.59 5.97 12.76
N GLY A 365 0.72 7.21 12.34
CA GLY A 365 1.57 7.54 11.20
C GLY A 365 1.86 9.02 11.08
N ASN A 366 2.32 9.43 9.92
CA ASN A 366 2.54 10.83 9.55
C ASN A 366 1.64 11.22 8.36
N GLN A 367 1.80 12.42 7.82
CA GLN A 367 0.96 12.91 6.72
C GLN A 367 1.08 12.10 5.42
N MET A 368 2.19 11.39 5.22
CA MET A 368 2.45 10.57 4.03
C MET A 368 1.97 9.13 4.18
N ASN A 369 1.90 8.63 5.42
CA ASN A 369 1.47 7.28 5.74
C ASN A 369 0.91 7.25 7.17
N ASP A 370 -0.40 7.07 7.32
CA ASP A 370 -1.07 7.04 8.62
C ASP A 370 -1.01 5.65 9.32
N LYS A 371 -0.33 4.66 8.72
CA LYS A 371 -0.21 3.26 9.21
C LYS A 371 1.22 2.79 9.36
N ILE A 372 2.09 3.64 9.91
CA ILE A 372 3.47 3.26 10.19
C ILE A 372 3.55 2.34 11.41
N VAL A 373 2.71 2.60 12.42
CA VAL A 373 2.57 1.77 13.61
C VAL A 373 1.11 1.34 13.74
N THR A 374 0.90 0.07 14.10
CA THR A 374 -0.43 -0.44 14.45
C THR A 374 -0.44 -0.86 15.91
N VAL A 375 -1.47 -0.44 16.65
CA VAL A 375 -1.73 -0.87 18.02
C VAL A 375 -3.03 -1.66 18.04
N GLU A 376 -2.94 -2.95 18.38
CA GLU A 376 -4.06 -3.88 18.37
C GLU A 376 -4.34 -4.41 19.77
N ALA A 377 -5.56 -4.20 20.27
CA ALA A 377 -5.93 -4.73 21.58
C ALA A 377 -5.91 -6.27 21.58
N LEU A 378 -5.23 -6.86 22.58
CA LEU A 378 -5.20 -8.32 22.75
C LEU A 378 -6.56 -8.82 23.25
N GLN A 379 -7.09 -8.17 24.28
CA GLN A 379 -8.48 -8.21 24.76
C GLN A 379 -8.75 -6.90 25.50
N VAL A 380 -10.02 -6.48 25.59
CA VAL A 380 -10.40 -5.29 26.37
C VAL A 380 -9.87 -5.43 27.80
N GLY A 381 -8.99 -4.52 28.22
CA GLY A 381 -8.43 -4.51 29.57
C GLY A 381 -7.12 -5.29 29.79
N SER A 382 -6.51 -5.92 28.76
CA SER A 382 -5.40 -6.89 28.95
C SER A 382 -4.06 -6.55 28.29
N GLY A 383 -3.95 -5.39 27.64
CA GLY A 383 -2.78 -5.00 26.86
C GLY A 383 -3.06 -4.90 25.35
N ALA A 384 -2.07 -4.46 24.60
CA ALA A 384 -2.15 -4.35 23.15
C ALA A 384 -0.80 -4.70 22.50
N ASP A 385 -0.84 -5.31 21.33
CA ASP A 385 0.36 -5.53 20.53
C ASP A 385 0.68 -4.27 19.73
N VAL A 386 1.98 -3.96 19.63
CA VAL A 386 2.49 -2.82 18.87
C VAL A 386 3.32 -3.34 17.71
N TRP A 387 2.89 -2.99 16.51
CA TRP A 387 3.53 -3.36 15.25
C TRP A 387 4.18 -2.12 14.65
N ILE A 388 5.43 -2.19 14.21
CA ILE A 388 6.08 -1.10 13.45
C ILE A 388 6.37 -1.66 12.05
N GLY A 389 5.67 -1.12 11.05
CA GLY A 389 5.62 -1.75 9.74
C GLY A 389 5.10 -3.20 9.83
N PRO A 390 5.80 -4.20 9.27
CA PRO A 390 5.38 -5.60 9.31
C PRO A 390 5.75 -6.34 10.61
N ASP A 391 6.70 -5.82 11.39
CA ASP A 391 7.24 -6.52 12.54
C ASP A 391 6.38 -6.31 13.77
N ARG A 392 6.07 -7.39 14.51
CA ARG A 392 5.58 -7.30 15.89
C ARG A 392 6.69 -6.72 16.74
N ALA A 393 6.74 -5.40 16.76
CA ALA A 393 7.83 -4.65 17.33
C ALA A 393 7.76 -4.63 18.85
N GLY A 394 6.58 -4.79 19.45
CA GLY A 394 6.45 -4.72 20.90
C GLY A 394 5.04 -4.88 21.41
N GLN A 395 4.82 -4.41 22.65
CA GLN A 395 3.54 -4.51 23.32
C GLN A 395 3.36 -3.40 24.37
N LEU A 396 2.10 -3.05 24.58
CA LEU A 396 1.58 -2.35 25.74
C LEU A 396 1.13 -3.37 26.77
N SER A 397 1.70 -3.32 27.97
CA SER A 397 1.35 -4.21 29.07
C SER A 397 1.24 -3.46 30.38
N GLY A 398 0.31 -3.84 31.24
CA GLY A 398 0.11 -3.21 32.55
C GLY A 398 -1.36 -3.21 32.97
N GLY A 399 -1.66 -2.42 34.00
CA GLY A 399 -3.02 -2.17 34.47
C GLY A 399 -3.57 -0.84 33.95
N THR A 400 -4.82 -0.53 34.29
CA THR A 400 -5.49 0.73 33.88
C THR A 400 -4.80 1.99 34.40
N GLU A 401 -4.13 1.93 35.56
CA GLU A 401 -3.43 3.07 36.16
C GLU A 401 -1.95 3.17 35.75
N HIS A 402 -1.31 2.04 35.43
CA HIS A 402 0.12 1.97 35.09
C HIS A 402 0.35 1.03 33.92
N MET A 403 0.85 1.58 32.81
CA MET A 403 1.16 0.83 31.58
C MET A 403 2.62 1.04 31.18
N GLU A 404 3.20 0.01 30.59
CA GLU A 404 4.53 0.04 30.00
C GLU A 404 4.45 -0.21 28.50
N LEU A 405 5.17 0.61 27.74
CA LEU A 405 5.43 0.40 26.32
C LEU A 405 6.79 -0.25 26.18
N VAL A 406 6.81 -1.48 25.67
CA VAL A 406 8.04 -2.24 25.38
C VAL A 406 8.15 -2.40 23.87
N ILE A 407 9.26 -1.98 23.28
CA ILE A 407 9.57 -2.15 21.85
C ILE A 407 10.92 -2.85 21.73
N ARG A 408 10.98 -3.90 20.90
CA ARG A 408 12.15 -4.72 20.61
C ARG A 408 12.83 -5.23 21.89
N GLY A 409 12.01 -5.59 22.89
CA GLY A 409 12.45 -6.10 24.19
C GLY A 409 12.96 -5.03 25.17
N ALA A 410 13.03 -3.76 24.78
CA ALA A 410 13.41 -2.65 25.64
C ALA A 410 12.18 -1.84 26.07
N ARG A 411 12.13 -1.44 27.35
CA ARG A 411 11.10 -0.52 27.82
C ARG A 411 11.37 0.87 27.27
N VAL A 412 10.42 1.40 26.53
CA VAL A 412 10.52 2.68 25.80
C VAL A 412 9.84 3.81 26.57
N ALA A 413 8.69 3.53 27.17
CA ALA A 413 7.97 4.49 27.97
C ALA A 413 7.17 3.82 29.10
N THR A 414 6.92 4.55 30.17
CA THR A 414 5.97 4.19 31.22
C THR A 414 4.91 5.26 31.33
N VAL A 415 3.64 4.86 31.26
CA VAL A 415 2.47 5.74 31.30
C VAL A 415 1.76 5.53 32.62
N THR A 416 1.54 6.62 33.36
CA THR A 416 0.78 6.63 34.60
C THR A 416 -0.44 7.51 34.45
N HIS A 417 -1.63 6.93 34.60
CA HIS A 417 -2.88 7.67 34.60
C HIS A 417 -3.11 8.29 35.99
N GLN A 418 -3.30 9.60 36.05
CA GLN A 418 -3.65 10.30 37.28
C GLN A 418 -5.16 10.21 37.49
N ARG A 419 -5.58 9.47 38.53
CA ARG A 419 -7.00 9.31 38.91
C ARG A 419 -7.77 10.62 38.80
N ARG A 420 -8.93 10.55 38.15
CA ARG A 420 -9.89 11.66 38.05
C ARG A 420 -10.16 12.27 39.43
N SER A 421 -9.87 13.55 39.58
CA SER A 421 -10.42 14.36 40.66
C SER A 421 -11.93 14.52 40.41
N MET A 422 -12.76 14.41 41.44
CA MET A 422 -14.23 14.61 41.32
C MET A 422 -14.62 15.97 40.70
N MET A 423 -13.70 16.93 40.63
CA MET A 423 -13.91 18.27 40.08
C MET A 423 -13.29 18.51 38.68
N SER A 424 -12.56 17.55 38.11
CA SER A 424 -11.90 17.70 36.80
C SER A 424 -12.44 16.68 35.80
N HIS A 425 -12.93 17.18 34.66
CA HIS A 425 -13.52 16.36 33.59
C HIS A 425 -12.51 15.86 32.54
N ASN A 426 -11.20 16.04 32.79
CA ASN A 426 -10.12 15.73 31.84
C ASN A 426 -9.28 14.55 32.35
N ASP A 427 -8.96 13.60 31.46
CA ASP A 427 -8.03 12.51 31.73
C ASP A 427 -6.58 13.01 31.61
N LYS A 428 -5.73 12.57 32.54
CA LYS A 428 -4.39 13.14 32.76
C LYS A 428 -3.35 12.04 32.88
N TYR A 429 -2.29 12.15 32.10
CA TYR A 429 -1.26 11.12 32.03
C TYR A 429 0.13 11.72 32.23
N VAL A 430 0.92 11.06 33.06
CA VAL A 430 2.36 11.33 33.22
C VAL A 430 3.12 10.23 32.50
N ILE A 431 4.01 10.59 31.59
CA ILE A 431 4.73 9.63 30.77
C ILE A 431 6.23 9.86 30.94
N ALA A 432 6.95 8.85 31.41
CA ALA A 432 8.40 8.84 31.39
C ALA A 432 8.87 8.14 30.13
N VAL A 433 9.75 8.79 29.36
CA VAL A 433 10.21 8.35 28.05
C VAL A 433 11.73 8.14 28.10
N GLN A 434 12.19 7.02 27.54
CA GLN A 434 13.62 6.72 27.44
C GLN A 434 14.34 7.62 26.42
N PRO A 435 15.68 7.74 26.51
CA PRO A 435 16.47 8.49 25.53
C PRO A 435 16.25 8.01 24.09
N ASN A 436 16.34 8.94 23.16
CA ASN A 436 16.29 8.75 21.70
C ASN A 436 15.01 8.06 21.20
N VAL A 437 13.89 8.31 21.87
CA VAL A 437 12.57 7.84 21.46
C VAL A 437 11.77 9.02 20.90
N ASP A 438 11.05 8.77 19.81
CA ASP A 438 10.14 9.73 19.18
C ASP A 438 8.97 10.08 20.11
N LEU A 439 8.97 11.35 20.53
CA LEU A 439 7.95 11.87 21.44
C LEU A 439 6.58 11.97 20.77
N ALA A 440 6.50 12.14 19.45
CA ALA A 440 5.24 12.13 18.73
C ALA A 440 4.61 10.73 18.73
N PHE A 441 5.43 9.71 18.45
CA PHE A 441 5.03 8.31 18.56
C PHE A 441 4.48 7.99 19.96
N VAL A 442 5.24 8.31 21.01
CA VAL A 442 4.81 8.04 22.38
C VAL A 442 3.53 8.81 22.74
N ALA A 443 3.42 10.08 22.33
CA ALA A 443 2.22 10.87 22.57
C ALA A 443 0.97 10.23 21.95
N LEU A 444 1.05 9.75 20.70
CA LEU A 444 -0.07 9.09 20.05
C LEU A 444 -0.44 7.75 20.72
N VAL A 445 0.56 6.97 21.16
CA VAL A 445 0.31 5.73 21.93
C VAL A 445 -0.46 6.00 23.21
N VAL A 446 -0.22 7.14 23.88
CA VAL A 446 -0.97 7.52 25.08
C VAL A 446 -2.43 7.82 24.78
N ILE A 447 -2.71 8.44 23.62
CA ILE A 447 -4.08 8.66 23.15
C ILE A 447 -4.78 7.31 22.89
N VAL A 448 -4.05 6.34 22.30
CA VAL A 448 -4.58 4.97 22.14
C VAL A 448 -4.91 4.33 23.49
N ILE A 449 -4.06 4.53 24.50
CA ILE A 449 -4.30 4.04 25.86
C ILE A 449 -5.57 4.66 26.45
N ASP A 450 -5.75 5.97 26.30
CA ASP A 450 -6.97 6.65 26.75
C ASP A 450 -8.22 6.06 26.07
N GLU A 451 -8.19 5.92 24.75
CA GLU A 451 -9.28 5.36 23.95
C GLU A 451 -9.57 3.87 24.15
N LEU A 452 -8.63 3.12 24.75
CA LEU A 452 -8.79 1.69 25.01
C LEU A 452 -9.33 1.38 26.41
N TYR A 453 -9.04 2.24 27.39
CA TYR A 453 -9.23 1.92 28.79
C TYR A 453 -10.10 2.93 29.56
N HIS A 454 -10.29 4.15 29.04
CA HIS A 454 -10.96 5.23 29.78
C HIS A 454 -12.09 5.93 29.01
N ASP A 455 -12.18 5.71 27.70
CA ASP A 455 -13.32 6.00 26.80
C ASP A 455 -13.98 4.70 26.32
#